data_AF-C0DZ74-F1
#
_entry.id   AF-C0DZ74-F1
#
_cell.length_a   1.000
_cell.length_b   1.000
_cell.length_c   1.000
_cell.angle_alpha   90.00
_cell.angle_beta   90.00
_cell.angle_gamma   90.00
#
_symmetry.space_group_name_H-M   'P 1'
#
loop_
_entity.id
_entity.type
_entity.pdbx_description
1 polymer ?
#
loop_
_entity_poly.entity_id
_entity_poly.type
_entity_poly.pdbx_seq_one_letter_code
_entity_poly.pdbx_strand_id
1 'polypeptide(L)' 'MMKELFMDPRRVLKAFGAVIVGVIAYCVLVAPLVKEGSYSDVVRDTLASVGVGYCAAVVVVGALWLGVIAVINRRKQ' A
#
# COMPACT_ATOMS: atom_id res chain seq x y z
N MET A 1 -25.20 -0.44 -8.10
CA MET A 1 -24.76 -1.49 -7.15
C MET A 1 -23.23 -1.60 -7.12
N MET A 2 -22.51 -0.49 -6.87
CA MET A 2 -21.02 -0.49 -6.77
C MET A 2 -20.52 -0.01 -5.40
N LYS A 3 -21.28 0.85 -4.71
CA LYS A 3 -20.90 1.43 -3.41
C LYS A 3 -20.70 0.37 -2.31
N GLU A 4 -21.45 -0.73 -2.33
CA GLU A 4 -21.31 -1.79 -1.33
C GLU A 4 -19.99 -2.57 -1.48
N LEU A 5 -19.45 -2.65 -2.70
CA LEU A 5 -18.19 -3.35 -2.96
C LEU A 5 -16.96 -2.61 -2.40
N PHE A 6 -17.02 -1.28 -2.38
CA PHE A 6 -15.94 -0.40 -1.89
C PHE A 6 -16.03 -0.08 -0.40
N MET A 7 -17.12 -0.48 0.26
CA MET A 7 -17.36 -0.28 1.69
C MET A 7 -16.99 -1.49 2.54
N ASP A 8 -16.63 -2.62 1.93
CA ASP A 8 -16.22 -3.81 2.68
C ASP A 8 -14.76 -3.66 3.17
N PRO A 9 -14.54 -3.52 4.49
CA PRO A 9 -13.22 -3.22 5.04
C PRO A 9 -12.22 -4.37 4.80
N ARG A 10 -12.69 -5.62 4.67
CA ARG A 10 -11.79 -6.76 4.38
C ARG A 10 -11.26 -6.69 2.96
N ARG A 11 -12.11 -6.29 2.00
CA ARG A 11 -11.68 -6.07 0.60
C ARG A 11 -10.70 -4.92 0.49
N VAL A 12 -10.96 -3.81 1.18
CA VAL A 12 -10.02 -2.68 1.24
C VAL A 12 -8.69 -3.14 1.80
N LEU A 13 -8.67 -3.85 2.94
CA LEU A 13 -7.42 -4.40 3.49
C LEU A 13 -6.68 -5.32 2.51
N LYS A 14 -7.41 -6.19 1.79
CA LYS A 14 -6.84 -7.10 0.80
C LYS A 14 -6.21 -6.36 -0.38
N ALA A 15 -6.87 -5.30 -0.86
CA ALA A 15 -6.36 -4.45 -1.93
C ALA A 15 -5.11 -3.69 -1.49
N PHE A 16 -5.13 -3.10 -0.30
CA PHE A 16 -3.97 -2.44 0.30
C PHE A 16 -2.79 -3.41 0.50
N GLY A 17 -3.06 -4.62 0.99
CA GLY A 17 -2.04 -5.68 1.10
C GLY A 17 -1.45 -6.08 -0.25
N ALA A 18 -2.27 -6.24 -1.29
CA ALA A 18 -1.80 -6.56 -2.63
C ALA A 18 -0.90 -5.45 -3.21
N VAL A 19 -1.23 -4.19 -2.96
CA VAL A 19 -0.42 -3.04 -3.38
C VAL A 19 0.94 -3.03 -2.66
N ILE A 20 0.96 -3.26 -1.34
CA ILE A 20 2.21 -3.37 -0.57
C ILE A 20 3.08 -4.51 -1.10
N VAL A 21 2.50 -5.69 -1.33
CA VAL A 21 3.23 -6.84 -1.90
C VAL A 21 3.77 -6.53 -3.29
N GLY A 22 2.99 -5.83 -4.14
CA GLY A 22 3.44 -5.40 -5.45
C GLY A 22 4.64 -4.45 -5.41
N VAL A 23 4.65 -3.50 -4.47
CA VAL A 23 5.78 -2.59 -4.29
C VAL A 23 7.01 -3.30 -3.72
N ILE A 24 6.84 -4.22 -2.77
CA ILE A 24 7.94 -5.04 -2.28
C ILE A 24 8.51 -5.89 -3.42
N ALA A 25 7.65 -6.52 -4.23
CA ALA A 25 8.08 -7.29 -5.40
C ALA A 25 8.84 -6.41 -6.41
N TYR A 26 8.39 -5.19 -6.66
CA TYR A 26 9.11 -4.22 -7.49
C TYR A 26 10.49 -3.89 -6.91
N CYS A 27 10.58 -3.62 -5.61
CA CYS A 27 11.84 -3.29 -4.96
C CYS A 27 12.83 -4.45 -4.97
N VAL A 28 12.36 -5.71 -4.89
CA VAL A 28 13.22 -6.90 -4.82
C VAL A 28 13.57 -7.45 -6.20
N LEU A 29 12.67 -7.34 -7.18
CA LEU A 29 12.86 -7.91 -8.51
C LEU A 29 13.35 -6.87 -9.53
N VAL A 30 12.74 -5.68 -9.54
CA VAL A 30 12.98 -4.69 -10.60
C VAL A 30 14.12 -3.76 -10.23
N ALA A 31 14.18 -3.27 -8.99
CA ALA A 31 15.25 -2.35 -8.57
C ALA A 31 16.68 -2.90 -8.78
N PRO A 32 17.01 -4.16 -8.43
CA PRO A 32 18.34 -4.70 -8.67
C PRO A 32 18.64 -5.01 -10.15
N LEU A 33 17.62 -5.07 -11.01
CA LEU A 33 17.82 -5.20 -12.46
C LEU A 33 18.12 -3.86 -13.14
N VAL A 34 17.77 -2.74 -12.52
CA VAL A 34 17.90 -1.39 -13.10
C VAL A 34 19.05 -0.60 -12.47
N LYS A 35 19.48 -0.92 -11.24
CA LYS A 35 20.60 -0.25 -10.56
C LYS A 35 21.84 -1.14 -10.48
N GLU A 36 22.96 -0.59 -10.91
CA GLU A 36 24.29 -1.20 -10.78
C GLU A 36 24.77 -1.11 -9.32
N GLY A 37 24.98 -2.26 -8.67
CA GLY A 37 25.42 -2.33 -7.27
C GLY A 37 25.13 -3.70 -6.63
N SER A 38 25.73 -3.96 -5.47
CA SER A 38 25.53 -5.22 -4.74
C SER A 38 24.05 -5.39 -4.36
N TYR A 39 23.46 -6.55 -4.64
CA TYR A 39 22.02 -6.81 -4.52
C TYR A 39 21.44 -6.40 -3.16
N SER A 40 22.17 -6.65 -2.06
CA SER A 40 21.74 -6.28 -0.71
C SER A 40 21.70 -4.77 -0.47
N ASP A 41 22.64 -4.02 -1.05
CA ASP A 41 22.71 -2.57 -0.90
C ASP A 41 21.64 -1.89 -1.74
N VAL A 42 21.44 -2.32 -3.00
CA VAL A 42 20.40 -1.77 -3.87
C VAL A 42 19.00 -2.00 -3.30
N VAL A 43 18.75 -3.20 -2.76
CA VAL A 43 17.47 -3.54 -2.15
C VAL A 43 17.26 -2.76 -0.85
N ARG A 44 18.27 -2.65 0.02
CA ARG A 44 18.17 -1.86 1.27
C ARG A 44 17.97 -0.37 1.02
N ASP A 45 18.73 0.20 0.08
CA ASP A 45 18.68 1.63 -0.21
C ASP A 45 17.35 2.01 -0.89
N THR A 46 16.88 1.17 -1.81
CA THR A 46 15.56 1.34 -2.45
C THR A 46 14.42 1.11 -1.46
N LEU A 47 14.50 0.11 -0.58
CA LEU A 47 13.52 -0.07 0.49
C LEU A 47 13.52 1.06 1.51
N ALA A 48 14.67 1.65 1.83
CA ALA A 48 14.72 2.79 2.76
C ALA A 48 14.15 4.05 2.12
N SER A 49 14.52 4.35 0.87
CA SER A 49 14.09 5.54 0.15
C SER A 49 12.62 5.48 -0.27
N VAL A 50 12.19 4.34 -0.86
CA VAL A 50 10.82 4.13 -1.33
C VAL A 50 9.93 3.64 -0.20
N GLY A 51 10.40 2.73 0.64
CA GLY A 51 9.56 2.05 1.62
C GLY A 51 9.05 2.96 2.74
N VAL A 52 9.83 3.94 3.22
CA VAL A 52 9.35 4.82 4.31
C VAL A 52 8.29 5.80 3.80
N GLY A 53 8.56 6.49 2.70
CA GLY A 53 7.61 7.43 2.10
C GLY A 53 6.36 6.74 1.57
N TYR A 54 6.52 5.59 0.93
CA TYR A 54 5.41 4.82 0.38
C TYR A 54 4.56 4.16 1.47
N CYS A 55 5.16 3.51 2.48
CA CYS A 55 4.39 2.96 3.60
C CYS A 55 3.62 4.04 4.34
N ALA A 56 4.22 5.22 4.56
CA ALA A 56 3.52 6.34 5.18
C ALA A 56 2.31 6.78 4.34
N ALA A 57 2.47 6.94 3.02
CA ALA A 57 1.38 7.29 2.13
C ALA A 57 0.26 6.23 2.12
N VAL A 58 0.63 4.95 2.03
CA VAL A 58 -0.31 3.82 2.04
C VAL A 58 -1.10 3.77 3.35
N VAL A 59 -0.46 3.98 4.49
CA VAL A 59 -1.13 4.06 5.79
C VAL A 59 -2.11 5.23 5.85
N VAL A 60 -1.71 6.42 5.37
CA VAL A 60 -2.58 7.61 5.35
C VAL A 60 -3.80 7.40 4.46
N VAL A 61 -3.62 6.87 3.24
CA VAL A 61 -4.74 6.61 2.33
C VAL A 61 -5.65 5.52 2.91
N GLY A 62 -5.10 4.47 3.51
CA GLY A 62 -5.86 3.42 4.19
C GLY A 62 -6.69 3.96 5.36
N ALA A 63 -6.09 4.83 6.18
CA ALA A 63 -6.76 5.48 7.31
C ALA A 63 -7.89 6.42 6.86
N LEU A 64 -7.65 7.23 5.81
CA LEU A 64 -8.67 8.10 5.22
C LEU A 64 -9.85 7.29 4.69
N TRP A 65 -9.58 6.18 4.00
CA TRP A 65 -10.63 5.32 3.45
C TRP A 65 -11.45 4.64 4.55
N LEU A 66 -10.79 4.09 5.57
CA LEU A 66 -11.48 3.53 6.74
C LEU A 66 -12.29 4.59 7.49
N GLY A 67 -11.78 5.81 7.58
CA GLY A 67 -12.49 6.97 8.14
C GLY A 67 -13.77 7.29 7.35
N VAL A 68 -13.71 7.31 6.02
CA VAL A 68 -14.88 7.51 5.16
C VAL A 68 -15.91 6.40 5.36
N ILE A 69 -15.49 5.13 5.42
CA ILE A 69 -16.39 3.99 5.69
C ILE A 69 -17.07 4.14 7.06
N ALA A 70 -16.30 4.50 8.10
CA ALA A 70 -16.82 4.69 9.44
C ALA A 70 -17.83 5.85 9.53
N VAL A 71 -17.56 6.97 8.85
CA VAL A 71 -18.47 8.12 8.78
C VAL A 71 -19.75 7.77 8.03
N ILE A 72 -19.66 7.05 6.90
CA ILE A 72 -20.85 6.61 6.15
C ILE A 72 -21.70 5.65 7.00
N ASN A 73 -21.08 4.70 7.71
CA ASN A 73 -21.82 3.79 8.59
C ASN A 73 -22.52 4.53 9.73
N ARG A 74 -21.87 5.53 10.34
CA ARG A 74 -22.50 6.37 11.38
C ARG A 74 -23.65 7.22 10.86
N ARG A 75 -23.63 7.62 9.59
CA ARG A 75 -24.71 8.42 8.97
C ARG A 75 -25.91 7.58 8.53
N LYS A 76 -25.77 6.25 8.52
CA LYS A 76 -26.81 5.28 8.15
C LYS A 76 -27.58 4.75 9.36
N GLN A 77 -27.04 4.89 10.58
CA GLN A 77 -27.79 4.78 11.83
C GLN A 77 -28.54 6.09 12.10
#